data_AF-A0A3A1WHA4-F1
#
_entry.id   AF-A0A3A1WHA4-F1
#
_cell.length_a   1.000
_cell.length_b   1.000
_cell.length_c   1.000
_cell.angle_alpha   90.00
_cell.angle_beta   90.00
_cell.angle_gamma   90.00
#
_symmetry.space_group_name_H-M   'P 1'
#
loop_
_entity.id
_entity.type
_entity.pdbx_description
1 polymer ?
#
loop_
_entity_poly.entity_id
_entity_poly.type
_entity_poly.pdbx_seq_one_letter_code
_entity_poly.pdbx_strand_id
1 'polypeptide(L)'
;METEAGAGFALRFQAHGSGSLPAPDHRATRIVLSVPDLGTWTMDLPAGSGGALALAVPLREALALAMRLREGLPLSLAELEAVLDPLPYATMLLDGEAGLLFANAAGEDLLASRRLFLPSRPGAPLRPVQGQTDEALDAAVADILHRRDTGARWVARGPDGAHLVIHLQPVGPAHAERGAARILMTLRSIGAAETLG
;
A
#
# COMPACT_ATOMS: atom_id res chain seq x y z
N MET A 1 -17.90 -25.99 -18.03
CA MET A 1 -16.92 -25.59 -19.04
C MET A 1 -15.90 -24.74 -18.32
N GLU A 2 -14.87 -25.40 -17.82
CA GLU A 2 -13.76 -24.77 -17.09
C GLU A 2 -12.65 -24.50 -18.09
N THR A 3 -12.23 -23.24 -18.18
CA THR A 3 -11.02 -22.84 -18.89
C THR A 3 -9.95 -22.60 -17.85
N GLU A 4 -9.02 -23.54 -17.72
CA GLU A 4 -7.73 -23.31 -17.07
C GLU A 4 -6.88 -22.39 -17.96
N ALA A 5 -6.43 -21.29 -17.38
CA ALA A 5 -5.39 -20.45 -17.96
C ALA A 5 -4.46 -19.98 -16.84
N GLY A 6 -3.27 -20.59 -16.78
CA GLY A 6 -2.09 -20.11 -16.08
C GLY A 6 -2.16 -20.20 -14.56
N ALA A 7 -1.02 -19.98 -13.90
CA ALA A 7 -0.91 -19.88 -12.44
C ALA A 7 -1.63 -18.61 -11.92
N GLY A 8 -2.95 -18.56 -12.13
CA GLY A 8 -3.85 -17.48 -11.78
C GLY A 8 -4.59 -17.82 -10.50
N PHE A 9 -4.54 -16.91 -9.54
CA PHE A 9 -5.34 -16.99 -8.33
C PHE A 9 -6.84 -16.94 -8.68
N ALA A 10 -7.62 -17.88 -8.15
CA ALA A 10 -9.07 -17.85 -8.28
C ALA A 10 -9.65 -16.89 -7.24
N LEU A 11 -10.11 -15.71 -7.69
CA LEU A 11 -10.92 -14.82 -6.85
C LEU A 11 -12.32 -15.43 -6.71
N ARG A 12 -12.61 -16.07 -5.58
CA ARG A 12 -13.95 -16.59 -5.29
C ARG A 12 -14.80 -15.50 -4.64
N PHE A 13 -15.66 -14.88 -5.41
CA PHE A 13 -16.68 -13.97 -4.91
C PHE A 13 -17.83 -14.80 -4.31
N GLN A 14 -17.93 -14.85 -2.97
CA GLN A 14 -19.11 -15.36 -2.29
C GLN A 14 -19.97 -14.20 -1.81
N ALA A 15 -21.10 -13.97 -2.49
CA ALA A 15 -22.16 -13.12 -1.97
C ALA A 15 -22.95 -13.93 -0.93
N HIS A 16 -22.79 -13.61 0.36
CA HIS A 16 -23.65 -14.16 1.39
C HIS A 16 -25.01 -13.45 1.36
N GLY A 17 -25.96 -14.03 0.62
CA GLY A 17 -27.38 -13.81 0.91
C GLY A 17 -27.74 -14.64 2.13
N SER A 18 -27.67 -14.07 3.33
CA SER A 18 -28.15 -14.76 4.53
C SER A 18 -29.66 -14.94 4.45
N GLY A 19 -30.11 -16.19 4.47
CA GLY A 19 -31.52 -16.54 4.60
C GLY A 19 -32.15 -15.90 5.85
N SER A 20 -33.37 -15.40 5.65
CA SER A 20 -34.37 -15.01 6.66
C SER A 20 -33.86 -14.22 7.89
N LEU A 21 -33.62 -12.93 7.71
CA LEU A 21 -33.70 -11.86 8.73
C LEU A 21 -34.14 -10.56 8.00
N PRO A 22 -34.74 -9.58 8.68
CA PRO A 22 -35.63 -8.58 8.07
C PRO A 22 -34.91 -7.73 7.02
N ALA A 23 -35.67 -7.30 6.01
CA ALA A 23 -35.30 -6.59 4.80
C ALA A 23 -33.85 -6.06 4.75
N PRO A 24 -33.01 -6.53 3.80
CA PRO A 24 -31.65 -6.06 3.68
C PRO A 24 -31.67 -4.55 3.41
N ASP A 25 -31.08 -3.78 4.31
CA ASP A 25 -30.75 -2.38 4.05
C ASP A 25 -29.86 -2.39 2.80
N HIS A 26 -30.40 -1.92 1.67
CA HIS A 26 -29.83 -2.00 0.33
C HIS A 26 -28.57 -1.13 0.15
N ARG A 27 -27.72 -1.02 1.17
CA ARG A 27 -26.66 -0.01 1.22
C ARG A 27 -25.28 -0.56 0.90
N ALA A 28 -25.00 -1.85 1.15
CA ALA A 28 -23.71 -2.43 0.81
C ALA A 28 -23.73 -3.93 0.46
N THR A 29 -22.93 -4.32 -0.54
CA THR A 29 -22.59 -5.71 -0.87
C THR A 29 -21.27 -6.06 -0.18
N ARG A 30 -21.28 -7.08 0.68
CA ARG A 30 -20.07 -7.60 1.31
C ARG A 30 -19.35 -8.59 0.40
N ILE A 31 -18.09 -8.33 0.10
CA ILE A 31 -17.19 -9.25 -0.59
C ILE A 31 -16.20 -9.82 0.43
N VAL A 32 -16.06 -11.13 0.43
CA VAL A 32 -15.00 -11.83 1.16
C VAL A 32 -13.94 -12.28 0.16
N LEU A 33 -12.73 -11.80 0.32
CA LEU A 33 -11.55 -12.21 -0.43
C LEU A 33 -10.70 -13.11 0.47
N SER A 34 -10.65 -14.40 0.15
CA SER A 34 -9.75 -15.35 0.82
C SER A 34 -8.62 -15.73 -0.14
N VAL A 35 -7.39 -15.48 0.27
CA VAL A 35 -6.20 -15.86 -0.50
C VAL A 35 -5.37 -16.82 0.36
N PRO A 36 -5.08 -18.04 -0.15
CA PRO A 36 -4.24 -19.00 0.56
C PRO A 36 -2.91 -18.37 0.99
N ASP A 37 -2.48 -18.68 2.22
CA ASP A 37 -1.23 -18.20 2.82
C ASP A 37 -1.11 -16.68 3.00
N LEU A 38 -2.21 -15.97 2.75
CA LEU A 38 -2.28 -14.51 2.73
C LEU A 38 -3.35 -13.99 3.70
N GLY A 39 -4.47 -14.71 3.80
CA GLY A 39 -5.52 -14.43 4.78
C GLY A 39 -6.87 -14.19 4.13
N THR A 40 -7.80 -13.69 4.94
CA THR A 40 -9.17 -13.39 4.52
C THR A 40 -9.48 -11.93 4.82
N TRP A 41 -9.89 -11.20 3.80
CA TRP A 41 -10.32 -9.82 3.88
C TRP A 41 -11.81 -9.72 3.59
N THR A 42 -12.48 -8.85 4.33
CA THR A 42 -13.89 -8.53 4.11
C THR A 42 -13.99 -7.06 3.70
N MET A 43 -14.64 -6.80 2.57
CA MET A 43 -14.83 -5.46 2.02
C MET A 43 -16.32 -5.20 1.85
N ASP A 44 -16.79 -4.07 2.35
CA ASP A 44 -18.15 -3.61 2.14
C ASP A 44 -18.17 -2.66 0.92
N LEU A 45 -18.86 -3.06 -0.14
CA LEU A 45 -19.01 -2.27 -1.36
C LEU A 45 -20.34 -1.55 -1.39
N PRO A 46 -20.46 -0.35 -1.97
CA PRO A 46 -21.76 0.28 -2.19
C PRO A 46 -22.66 -0.64 -3.05
N ALA A 47 -23.94 -0.71 -2.71
CA ALA A 47 -24.90 -1.57 -3.40
C ALA A 47 -25.11 -1.17 -4.87
N GLY A 48 -25.22 -2.18 -5.75
CA GLY A 48 -25.49 -2.02 -7.18
C GLY A 48 -24.75 -3.06 -8.02
N SER A 49 -25.38 -3.55 -9.10
CA SER A 49 -24.81 -4.58 -9.99
C SER A 49 -23.51 -4.16 -10.69
N GLY A 50 -23.27 -2.86 -10.84
CA GLY A 50 -22.04 -2.31 -11.42
C GLY A 50 -20.87 -2.17 -10.44
N GLY A 51 -21.13 -1.97 -9.14
CA GLY A 51 -20.09 -1.62 -8.17
C GLY A 51 -19.12 -2.77 -7.86
N ALA A 52 -19.63 -3.99 -7.74
CA ALA A 52 -18.82 -5.17 -7.52
C ALA A 52 -17.92 -5.53 -8.71
N LEU A 53 -18.45 -5.37 -9.94
CA LEU A 53 -17.68 -5.58 -11.17
C LEU A 53 -16.65 -4.48 -11.41
N ALA A 54 -17.00 -3.22 -11.14
CA ALA A 54 -16.10 -2.08 -11.30
C ALA A 54 -14.85 -2.19 -10.40
N LEU A 55 -14.97 -2.80 -9.22
CA LEU A 55 -13.86 -2.99 -8.29
C LEU A 55 -13.12 -4.32 -8.47
N ALA A 56 -13.66 -5.26 -9.24
CA ALA A 56 -13.03 -6.56 -9.45
C ALA A 56 -11.67 -6.44 -10.15
N VAL A 57 -11.55 -5.56 -11.15
CA VAL A 57 -10.30 -5.35 -11.89
C VAL A 57 -9.22 -4.69 -11.03
N PRO A 58 -9.46 -3.53 -10.38
CA PRO A 58 -8.49 -2.93 -9.47
C PRO A 58 -8.08 -3.85 -8.32
N LEU A 59 -9.01 -4.60 -7.74
CA LEU A 59 -8.73 -5.55 -6.67
C LEU A 59 -7.83 -6.70 -7.14
N ARG A 60 -8.11 -7.24 -8.33
CA ARG A 60 -7.30 -8.29 -8.95
C ARG A 60 -5.87 -7.80 -9.19
N GLU A 61 -5.71 -6.58 -9.68
CA GLU A 61 -4.40 -5.98 -9.96
C GLU A 61 -3.63 -5.68 -8.67
N ALA A 62 -4.31 -5.12 -7.66
CA ALA A 62 -3.72 -4.90 -6.35
C ALA A 62 -3.28 -6.21 -5.68
N LEU A 63 -4.09 -7.27 -5.78
CA LEU A 63 -3.72 -8.58 -5.24
C LEU A 63 -2.55 -9.20 -6.00
N ALA A 64 -2.55 -9.13 -7.33
CA ALA A 64 -1.44 -9.60 -8.15
C ALA A 64 -0.14 -8.89 -7.77
N LEU A 65 -0.18 -7.57 -7.60
CA LEU A 65 0.96 -6.77 -7.15
C LEU A 65 1.43 -7.21 -5.76
N ALA A 66 0.51 -7.37 -4.80
CA ALA A 66 0.84 -7.82 -3.45
C ALA A 66 1.50 -9.20 -3.41
N MET A 67 1.03 -10.14 -4.24
CA MET A 67 1.62 -11.47 -4.38
C MET A 67 3.04 -11.42 -4.96
N ARG A 68 3.24 -10.64 -6.04
CA ARG A 68 4.58 -10.44 -6.63
C ARG A 68 5.54 -9.81 -5.65
N LEU A 69 5.08 -8.78 -4.92
CA LEU A 69 5.85 -8.15 -3.85
C LEU A 69 6.28 -9.21 -2.84
N ARG A 70 5.33 -9.99 -2.29
CA ARG A 70 5.59 -11.06 -1.30
C ARG A 70 6.63 -12.08 -1.79
N GLU A 71 6.56 -12.46 -3.06
CA GLU A 71 7.46 -13.43 -3.69
C GLU A 71 8.80 -12.83 -4.11
N GLY A 72 8.97 -11.51 -3.99
CA GLY A 72 10.19 -10.80 -4.40
C GLY A 72 10.38 -10.79 -5.91
N LEU A 73 9.28 -10.95 -6.66
CA LEU A 73 9.32 -10.95 -8.11
C LEU A 73 9.55 -9.53 -8.64
N PRO A 74 10.21 -9.39 -9.80
CA PRO A 74 10.36 -8.10 -10.46
C PRO A 74 9.00 -7.43 -10.70
N LEU A 75 8.94 -6.11 -10.56
CA LEU A 75 7.73 -5.32 -10.77
C LEU A 75 7.95 -4.41 -11.97
N SER A 76 6.99 -4.36 -12.89
CA SER A 76 7.05 -3.37 -13.97
C SER A 76 6.51 -2.03 -13.50
N LEU A 77 7.04 -0.95 -14.06
CA LEU A 77 6.56 0.41 -13.77
C LEU A 77 5.06 0.55 -14.07
N ALA A 78 4.59 0.01 -15.19
CA ALA A 78 3.18 0.07 -15.57
C ALA A 78 2.23 -0.63 -14.58
N GLU A 79 2.66 -1.75 -13.98
CA GLU A 79 1.89 -2.42 -12.91
C GLU A 79 1.80 -1.56 -11.65
N LEU A 80 2.91 -0.90 -11.29
CA LEU A 80 2.98 -0.01 -10.13
C LEU A 80 2.10 1.22 -10.33
N GLU A 81 2.20 1.89 -11.47
CA GLU A 81 1.40 3.06 -11.84
C GLU A 81 -0.10 2.71 -11.82
N ALA A 82 -0.51 1.62 -12.46
CA ALA A 82 -1.92 1.21 -12.54
C ALA A 82 -2.58 0.99 -11.17
N VAL A 83 -1.81 0.50 -10.19
CA VAL A 83 -2.34 0.19 -8.85
C VAL A 83 -2.14 1.32 -7.84
N LEU A 84 -0.99 2.00 -7.88
CA LEU A 84 -0.57 2.95 -6.84
C LEU A 84 -0.84 4.42 -7.18
N ASP A 85 -0.90 4.81 -8.45
CA ASP A 85 -1.24 6.20 -8.83
C ASP A 85 -2.68 6.61 -8.49
N PRO A 86 -3.69 5.74 -8.58
CA PRO A 86 -5.05 6.10 -8.18
C PRO A 86 -5.21 6.39 -6.67
N LEU A 87 -4.21 6.08 -5.84
CA LEU A 87 -4.30 6.27 -4.40
C LEU A 87 -4.29 7.78 -4.05
N PRO A 88 -5.18 8.26 -3.17
CA PRO A 88 -5.30 9.69 -2.85
C PRO A 88 -4.24 10.18 -1.86
N TYR A 89 -3.13 9.46 -1.74
CA TYR A 89 -2.03 9.74 -0.82
C TYR A 89 -0.69 9.34 -1.43
N ALA A 90 0.37 9.97 -0.95
CA ALA A 90 1.72 9.68 -1.41
C ALA A 90 2.11 8.25 -1.01
N THR A 91 2.59 7.49 -1.99
CA THR A 91 3.02 6.10 -1.84
C THR A 91 4.38 5.91 -2.49
N MET A 92 5.30 5.30 -1.77
CA MET A 92 6.66 5.03 -2.22
C MET A 92 7.06 3.58 -1.92
N LEU A 93 7.78 2.96 -2.86
CA LEU A 93 8.43 1.67 -2.66
C LEU A 93 9.92 1.89 -2.47
N LEU A 94 10.46 1.28 -1.42
CA LEU A 94 11.88 1.33 -1.08
C LEU A 94 12.48 -0.07 -1.07
N ASP A 95 13.76 -0.17 -1.41
CA ASP A 95 14.54 -1.39 -1.25
C ASP A 95 15.08 -1.59 0.18
N GLY A 96 15.93 -2.59 0.36
CA GLY A 96 16.54 -2.94 1.65
C GLY A 96 17.55 -1.93 2.19
N GLU A 97 17.90 -0.91 1.41
CA GLU A 97 18.82 0.17 1.79
C GLU A 97 18.07 1.52 1.89
N ALA A 98 16.74 1.47 1.94
CA ALA A 98 15.85 2.63 1.80
C ALA A 98 16.02 3.38 0.46
N GLY A 99 16.57 2.71 -0.55
CA GLY A 99 16.68 3.20 -1.92
C GLY A 99 15.31 3.34 -2.56
N LEU A 100 14.99 4.51 -3.10
CA LEU A 100 13.71 4.75 -3.77
C LEU A 100 13.61 3.93 -5.06
N LEU A 101 12.65 3.02 -5.14
CA LEU A 101 12.38 2.22 -6.35
C LEU A 101 11.25 2.83 -7.18
N PHE A 102 10.23 3.36 -6.51
CA PHE A 102 9.05 3.94 -7.14
C PHE A 102 8.41 4.97 -6.20
N ALA A 103 7.80 6.01 -6.78
CA ALA A 103 6.88 6.91 -6.11
C ALA A 103 5.68 7.12 -7.04
N ASN A 104 4.47 7.09 -6.48
CA ASN A 104 3.29 7.47 -7.25
C ASN A 104 3.27 8.99 -7.49
N ALA A 105 2.38 9.50 -8.35
CA ALA A 105 2.30 10.93 -8.66
C ALA A 105 2.31 11.85 -7.42
N ALA A 106 1.52 11.53 -6.40
CA ALA A 106 1.49 12.29 -5.15
C ALA A 106 2.81 12.21 -4.35
N GLY A 107 3.51 11.08 -4.42
CA GLY A 107 4.85 10.89 -3.85
C GLY A 107 5.91 11.68 -4.62
N GLU A 108 5.87 11.69 -5.95
CA GLU A 108 6.77 12.49 -6.77
C GLU A 108 6.63 13.98 -6.49
N ASP A 109 5.41 14.49 -6.39
CA ASP A 109 5.14 15.88 -6.01
C ASP A 109 5.72 16.22 -4.62
N LEU A 110 5.57 15.30 -3.67
CA LEU A 110 6.11 15.45 -2.32
C LEU A 110 7.64 15.48 -2.32
N LEU A 111 8.29 14.60 -3.09
CA LEU A 111 9.75 14.56 -3.24
C LEU A 111 10.28 15.80 -3.97
N ALA A 112 9.55 16.27 -4.99
CA ALA A 112 9.88 17.47 -5.74
C ALA A 112 9.86 18.73 -4.85
N SER A 113 8.98 18.77 -3.83
CA SER A 113 8.94 19.86 -2.86
C SER A 113 10.21 19.99 -2.02
N ARG A 114 10.95 18.88 -1.80
CA ARG A 114 12.14 18.79 -0.94
C ARG A 114 11.95 19.28 0.50
N ARG A 115 10.70 19.31 0.98
CA ARG A 115 10.36 19.84 2.31
C ARG A 115 10.34 18.78 3.40
N LEU A 116 10.07 17.53 3.05
CA LEU A 116 10.04 16.39 3.98
C LEU A 116 11.18 15.44 3.75
N PHE A 117 11.44 15.11 2.49
CA PHE A 117 12.55 14.29 2.08
C PHE A 117 13.38 15.04 1.05
N LEU A 118 14.69 15.00 1.23
CA LEU A 118 15.64 15.44 0.22
C LEU A 118 15.69 14.39 -0.89
N PRO A 119 15.84 14.85 -2.15
CA PRO A 119 15.62 14.01 -3.29
C PRO A 119 16.66 12.91 -3.32
N SER A 120 16.17 11.69 -3.30
CA SER A 120 16.92 10.51 -3.67
C SER A 120 16.41 10.09 -5.05
N ARG A 121 17.24 10.29 -6.08
CA ARG A 121 16.99 9.72 -7.43
C ARG A 121 16.68 8.22 -7.30
N PRO A 122 16.04 7.58 -8.29
CA PRO A 122 15.84 6.13 -8.25
C PRO A 122 17.15 5.40 -7.86
N GLY A 123 17.06 4.53 -6.85
CA GLY A 123 18.18 3.80 -6.25
C GLY A 123 19.01 4.55 -5.19
N ALA A 124 18.82 5.85 -5.00
CA ALA A 124 19.45 6.57 -3.89
C ALA A 124 18.62 6.40 -2.60
N PRO A 125 19.26 6.38 -1.41
CA PRO A 125 18.54 6.29 -0.14
C PRO A 125 17.68 7.52 0.12
N LEU A 126 16.42 7.33 0.47
CA LEU A 126 15.52 8.40 0.89
C LEU A 126 16.04 9.03 2.19
N ARG A 127 16.21 10.36 2.21
CA ARG A 127 16.72 11.10 3.38
C ARG A 127 15.73 12.17 3.79
N PRO A 128 15.28 12.22 5.04
CA PRO A 128 14.45 13.31 5.52
C PRO A 128 15.23 14.62 5.62
N VAL A 129 14.52 15.72 5.50
CA VAL A 129 15.05 17.06 5.74
C VAL A 129 15.12 17.24 7.27
N GLN A 130 16.29 17.63 7.79
CA GLN A 130 16.69 17.62 9.21
C GLN A 130 15.60 17.87 10.28
N GLY A 131 15.73 17.15 11.41
CA GLY A 131 15.04 17.40 12.68
C GLY A 131 13.94 16.38 12.98
N GLN A 132 14.23 15.40 13.84
CA GLN A 132 13.35 14.31 14.33
C GLN A 132 12.98 13.19 13.34
N THR A 133 12.73 13.49 12.06
CA THR A 133 12.31 12.45 11.09
C THR A 133 13.45 11.51 10.65
N ASP A 134 14.70 11.94 10.76
CA ASP A 134 15.90 11.18 10.35
C ASP A 134 16.13 9.96 11.24
N GLU A 135 16.25 10.17 12.55
CA GLU A 135 16.40 9.09 13.52
C GLU A 135 15.18 8.16 13.52
N ALA A 136 13.96 8.71 13.39
CA ALA A 136 12.74 7.91 13.35
C ALA A 136 12.65 7.05 12.07
N LEU A 137 13.01 7.60 10.90
CA LEU A 137 13.00 6.86 9.65
C LEU A 137 14.08 5.78 9.65
N ASP A 138 15.32 6.13 10.00
CA ASP A 138 16.44 5.19 10.01
C ASP A 138 16.19 4.06 11.02
N ALA A 139 15.69 4.38 12.23
CA ALA A 139 15.34 3.37 13.22
C ALA A 139 14.18 2.48 12.74
N ALA A 140 13.17 3.05 12.09
CA ALA A 140 12.02 2.29 11.60
C ALA A 140 12.40 1.38 10.41
N VAL A 141 13.22 1.87 9.48
CA VAL A 141 13.78 1.08 8.39
C VAL A 141 14.64 -0.04 8.95
N ALA A 142 15.55 0.27 9.89
CA ALA A 142 16.36 -0.75 10.53
C ALA A 142 15.49 -1.81 11.23
N ASP A 143 14.48 -1.41 12.00
CA ASP A 143 13.58 -2.34 12.70
C ASP A 143 12.85 -3.26 11.72
N ILE A 144 12.30 -2.72 10.62
CA ILE A 144 11.63 -3.49 9.57
C ILE A 144 12.57 -4.51 8.93
N LEU A 145 13.82 -4.12 8.65
CA LEU A 145 14.81 -5.00 8.04
C LEU A 145 15.25 -6.12 8.99
N HIS A 146 15.27 -5.86 10.31
CA HIS A 146 15.71 -6.82 11.32
C HIS A 146 14.58 -7.72 11.83
N ARG A 147 13.38 -7.18 12.07
CA ARG A 147 12.24 -7.89 12.68
C ARG A 147 11.24 -8.47 11.67
N ARG A 148 11.25 -7.97 10.43
CA ARG A 148 10.57 -8.55 9.24
C ARG A 148 9.04 -8.62 9.28
N ASP A 149 8.37 -8.25 10.37
CA ASP A 149 6.91 -8.38 10.51
C ASP A 149 6.19 -7.13 11.08
N THR A 150 6.90 -6.28 11.81
CA THR A 150 6.32 -5.06 12.39
C THR A 150 6.48 -3.86 11.46
N GLY A 151 5.36 -3.35 10.95
CA GLY A 151 5.33 -2.02 10.35
C GLY A 151 5.59 -0.93 11.39
N ALA A 152 6.00 0.25 10.92
CA ALA A 152 6.21 1.42 11.76
C ALA A 152 5.22 2.52 11.40
N ARG A 153 4.84 3.32 12.39
CA ARG A 153 3.92 4.44 12.21
C ARG A 153 4.32 5.60 13.10
N TRP A 154 4.40 6.80 12.54
CA TRP A 154 4.59 8.02 13.30
C TRP A 154 3.91 9.22 12.64
N VAL A 155 3.84 10.33 13.37
CA VAL A 155 3.31 11.60 12.89
C VAL A 155 4.46 12.55 12.63
N ALA A 156 4.49 13.14 11.45
CA ALA A 156 5.42 14.19 11.06
C ALA A 156 4.65 15.49 10.77
N ARG A 157 5.36 16.62 10.85
CA ARG A 157 4.80 17.89 10.38
C ARG A 157 5.05 18.01 8.88
N GLY A 158 3.97 18.15 8.13
CA GLY A 158 3.96 18.35 6.68
C GLY A 158 4.49 19.72 6.25
N PRO A 159 4.76 19.87 4.94
CA PRO A 159 5.33 21.08 4.35
C PRO A 159 4.49 22.33 4.55
N ASP A 160 3.18 22.17 4.65
CA ASP A 160 2.21 23.27 4.76
C ASP A 160 1.69 23.41 6.20
N GLY A 161 2.40 22.82 7.17
CA GLY A 161 2.03 22.86 8.59
C GLY A 161 0.97 21.83 9.01
N ALA A 162 0.34 21.13 8.07
CA ALA A 162 -0.55 19.99 8.34
C ALA A 162 0.22 18.82 8.96
N HIS A 163 -0.46 18.00 9.77
CA HIS A 163 0.12 16.75 10.27
C HIS A 163 -0.03 15.64 9.23
N LEU A 164 1.05 14.89 9.04
CA LEU A 164 1.09 13.72 8.18
C LEU A 164 1.32 12.49 9.05
N VAL A 165 0.57 11.44 8.78
CA VAL A 165 0.88 10.11 9.31
C VAL A 165 1.73 9.39 8.27
N ILE A 166 2.91 8.95 8.70
CA ILE A 166 3.81 8.14 7.90
C ILE A 166 3.66 6.70 8.37
N HIS A 167 3.38 5.80 7.43
CA HIS A 167 3.34 4.37 7.67
C HIS A 167 4.42 3.70 6.83
N LEU A 168 5.20 2.82 7.46
CA LEU A 168 6.10 1.89 6.80
C LEU A 168 5.58 0.48 7.00
N GLN A 169 5.49 -0.28 5.93
CA GLN A 169 5.12 -1.69 5.98
C GLN A 169 6.21 -2.53 5.34
N PRO A 170 6.68 -3.62 6.00
CA PRO A 170 7.52 -4.61 5.34
C PRO A 170 6.75 -5.20 4.15
N VAL A 171 7.40 -5.26 3.00
CA VAL A 171 6.91 -5.99 1.82
C VAL A 171 7.99 -6.91 1.29
N GLY A 172 7.58 -8.01 0.67
CA GLY A 172 8.47 -8.98 0.06
C GLY A 172 9.35 -9.81 0.99
N PRO A 173 10.15 -10.71 0.40
CA PRO A 173 10.90 -11.70 1.15
C PRO A 173 12.19 -11.09 1.67
N ALA A 174 12.55 -11.42 2.91
CA ALA A 174 13.63 -10.71 3.57
C ALA A 174 15.05 -11.12 3.17
N HIS A 175 15.16 -12.03 2.21
CA HIS A 175 16.38 -12.35 1.48
C HIS A 175 16.29 -11.96 0.00
N ALA A 176 15.35 -11.08 -0.36
CA ALA A 176 15.24 -10.60 -1.74
C ALA A 176 16.55 -9.95 -2.20
N GLU A 177 16.81 -10.04 -3.50
CA GLU A 177 17.98 -9.42 -4.11
C GLU A 177 17.98 -7.90 -3.93
N ARG A 178 19.15 -7.29 -4.08
CA ARG A 178 19.31 -5.84 -4.02
C ARG A 178 18.45 -5.19 -5.10
N GLY A 179 17.71 -4.13 -4.73
CA GLY A 179 16.76 -3.46 -5.61
C GLY A 179 15.36 -4.08 -5.66
N ALA A 180 15.11 -5.20 -4.96
CA ALA A 180 13.75 -5.67 -4.72
C ALA A 180 13.05 -4.80 -3.67
N ALA A 181 11.74 -4.61 -3.83
CA ALA A 181 10.95 -3.86 -2.86
C ALA A 181 10.93 -4.56 -1.50
N ARG A 182 11.25 -3.81 -0.45
CA ARG A 182 11.32 -4.26 0.95
C ARG A 182 10.38 -3.49 1.85
N ILE A 183 10.07 -2.25 1.49
CA ILE A 183 9.28 -1.34 2.31
C ILE A 183 8.28 -0.59 1.43
N LEU A 184 7.02 -0.61 1.84
CA LEU A 184 5.99 0.29 1.33
C LEU A 184 5.84 1.45 2.33
N MET A 185 6.12 2.67 1.87
CA MET A 185 5.89 3.89 2.64
C MET A 185 4.63 4.58 2.13
N THR A 186 3.73 4.96 3.03
CA THR A 186 2.58 5.81 2.71
C THR A 186 2.54 7.04 3.61
N LEU A 187 2.13 8.18 3.05
CA LEU A 187 1.98 9.42 3.79
C LEU A 187 0.57 9.98 3.60
N ARG A 188 -0.18 10.09 4.69
CA ARG A 188 -1.55 10.59 4.69
C ARG A 188 -1.68 11.85 5.53
N SER A 189 -2.28 12.89 4.98
CA SER A 189 -2.66 14.08 5.73
C SER A 189 -3.81 13.77 6.70
N ILE A 190 -3.68 14.25 7.94
CA ILE A 190 -4.71 14.15 8.98
C ILE A 190 -5.22 15.52 9.46
N GLY A 191 -4.91 16.59 8.73
CA GLY A 191 -5.35 17.96 9.03
C GLY A 191 -4.36 18.77 9.88
N ALA A 192 -4.77 19.98 10.28
CA ALA A 192 -4.01 20.83 11.20
C ALA A 192 -4.08 20.27 12.64
N ALA A 193 -3.16 20.68 13.52
CA ALA A 193 -2.93 20.15 14.87
C ALA A 193 -4.15 20.06 15.82
N GLU A 194 -5.30 20.64 15.45
CA GLU A 194 -6.46 20.79 16.31
C GLU A 194 -7.28 19.50 16.53
N THR A 195 -6.93 18.37 15.89
CA THR A 195 -7.70 17.10 15.98
C THR A 195 -6.98 15.93 16.65
N LEU A 196 -5.91 16.17 17.40
CA LEU A 196 -5.26 15.14 18.23
C LEU A 196 -5.37 15.52 19.72
N GLY A 197 -6.61 15.52 20.21
CA GLY A 197 -6.95 15.52 21.64
C GLY A 197 -7.32 14.13 22.11
#